data_AF-A0A379TCZ5-F1
#
_entry.id   AF-A0A379TCZ5-F1
#
_cell.length_a   1.000
_cell.length_b   1.000
_cell.length_c   1.000
_cell.angle_alpha   90.00
_cell.angle_beta   90.00
_cell.angle_gamma   90.00
#
_symmetry.space_group_name_H-M   'P 1'
#
loop_
_entity.id
_entity.type
_entity.pdbx_description
1 polymer ?
#
loop_
_entity_poly.entity_id
_entity_poly.type
_entity_poly.pdbx_seq_one_letter_code
_entity_poly.pdbx_strand_id
1 'polypeptide(L)'
;MKEIREAIERARQNRNAGRRTILFVDEVHRFNKSQQDAFLPHIEDGTITFIGATTENPSFELNSALLSRARVYLLKSLTIDDIEQVLDQAMQDKTRGYGDQDIVLPDETRRAIAELVNGDARRALNTLEMMADMAEVDDSGKTCFIARVIDRDRRRA
;
A
#
# COMPACT_ATOMS: atom_id res chain seq x y z
N MET A 1 12.73 14.48 -12.12
CA MET A 1 12.28 15.35 -13.24
C MET A 1 12.03 14.59 -14.53
N LYS A 2 12.97 13.76 -15.00
CA LYS A 2 12.80 12.99 -16.24
C LYS A 2 11.58 12.07 -16.19
N GLU A 3 11.42 11.30 -15.12
CA GLU A 3 10.28 10.39 -14.92
C GLU A 3 8.91 11.10 -14.92
N ILE A 4 8.79 12.23 -14.21
CA ILE A 4 7.56 13.04 -14.20
C ILE A 4 7.19 13.49 -15.62
N ARG A 5 8.17 13.99 -16.39
CA ARG A 5 7.95 14.42 -17.77
C ARG A 5 7.53 13.24 -18.66
N GLU A 6 8.18 12.09 -18.52
CA GLU A 6 7.82 10.89 -19.27
C GLU A 6 6.40 10.41 -18.94
N ALA A 7 6.00 10.45 -17.67
CA ALA A 7 4.64 10.10 -17.26
C ALA A 7 3.59 11.05 -17.85
N ILE A 8 3.87 12.36 -17.87
CA ILE A 8 3.02 13.38 -18.49
C ILE A 8 2.90 13.17 -20.01
N GLU A 9 4.00 12.89 -20.70
CA GLU A 9 3.97 12.65 -22.15
C GLU A 9 3.17 11.39 -22.49
N ARG A 10 3.28 10.32 -21.70
CA ARG A 10 2.41 9.15 -21.83
C ARG A 10 0.94 9.51 -21.60
N ALA A 11 0.63 10.35 -20.60
CA ALA A 11 -0.73 10.80 -20.35
C ALA A 11 -1.31 11.62 -21.52
N ARG A 12 -0.48 12.45 -22.16
CA ARG A 12 -0.86 13.19 -23.39
C ARG A 12 -1.18 12.26 -24.55
N GLN A 13 -0.34 11.25 -24.79
CA GLN A 13 -0.59 10.23 -25.82
C GLN A 13 -1.91 9.49 -25.55
N ASN A 14 -2.15 9.10 -24.30
CA ASN A 14 -3.41 8.48 -23.89
C ASN A 14 -4.61 9.40 -24.16
N ARG A 15 -4.50 10.68 -23.81
CA ARG A 15 -5.56 11.67 -24.07
C ARG A 15 -5.86 11.80 -25.56
N ASN A 16 -4.84 11.87 -26.41
CA ASN A 16 -5.00 11.92 -27.87
C ASN A 16 -5.68 10.66 -28.41
N ALA A 17 -5.50 9.52 -27.74
CA ALA A 17 -6.20 8.27 -28.02
C ALA A 17 -7.60 8.17 -27.34
N GLY A 18 -8.12 9.26 -26.76
CA GLY A 18 -9.41 9.29 -26.08
C GLY A 18 -9.44 8.60 -24.71
N ARG A 19 -8.28 8.28 -24.13
CA ARG A 19 -8.15 7.59 -22.84
C ARG A 19 -7.84 8.58 -21.72
N ARG A 20 -8.56 8.47 -20.61
CA ARG A 20 -8.27 9.23 -19.38
C ARG A 20 -7.11 8.58 -18.63
N THR A 21 -6.30 9.40 -17.98
CA THR A 21 -5.13 8.94 -17.21
C THR A 21 -5.21 9.40 -15.76
N ILE A 22 -5.00 8.49 -14.81
CA ILE A 22 -4.71 8.82 -13.41
C ILE A 22 -3.19 8.86 -13.24
N LEU A 23 -2.66 9.96 -12.72
CA LEU A 23 -1.26 10.05 -12.31
C LEU A 23 -1.20 9.95 -10.79
N PHE A 24 -0.76 8.80 -10.30
CA PHE A 24 -0.51 8.55 -8.88
C PHE A 24 0.93 8.95 -8.52
N VAL A 25 1.08 9.78 -7.50
CA VAL A 25 2.37 10.21 -6.96
C VAL A 25 2.42 9.86 -5.48
N ASP A 26 3.25 8.88 -5.14
CA ASP A 26 3.52 8.53 -3.75
C ASP A 26 4.50 9.52 -3.12
N GLU A 27 4.39 9.71 -1.81
CA GLU A 27 5.21 10.64 -1.01
C GLU A 27 5.38 12.02 -1.64
N VAL A 28 4.27 12.62 -2.09
CA VAL A 28 4.26 13.91 -2.81
C VAL A 28 4.93 15.05 -2.01
N HIS A 29 5.00 14.94 -0.69
CA HIS A 29 5.72 15.88 0.18
C HIS A 29 7.23 15.96 -0.12
N ARG A 30 7.82 14.94 -0.75
CA ARG A 30 9.25 14.93 -1.13
C ARG A 30 9.56 15.89 -2.28
N PHE A 31 8.55 16.39 -2.98
CA PHE A 31 8.74 17.27 -4.12
C PHE A 31 8.82 18.72 -3.69
N ASN A 32 9.83 19.41 -4.22
CA ASN A 32 9.95 20.85 -4.02
C ASN A 32 8.84 21.61 -4.77
N LYS A 33 8.68 22.90 -4.46
CA LYS A 33 7.62 23.73 -5.05
C LYS A 33 7.59 23.72 -6.58
N SER A 34 8.75 23.81 -7.25
CA SER A 34 8.80 23.85 -8.71
C SER A 34 8.42 22.50 -9.35
N GLN A 35 8.71 21.39 -8.68
CA GLN A 35 8.25 20.06 -9.08
C GLN A 35 6.74 19.90 -8.92
N GLN A 36 6.17 20.40 -7.82
CA GLN A 36 4.73 20.40 -7.60
C GLN A 36 3.99 21.27 -8.64
N ASP A 37 4.52 22.47 -8.92
CA ASP A 37 3.94 23.39 -9.90
C ASP A 37 3.94 22.81 -11.33
N ALA A 38 4.87 21.90 -11.64
CA ALA A 38 4.95 21.25 -12.95
C ALA A 38 3.73 20.37 -13.28
N PHE A 39 2.92 19.95 -12.29
CA PHE A 39 1.71 19.18 -12.55
C PHE A 39 0.51 20.04 -12.94
N LEU A 40 0.48 21.30 -12.50
CA LEU A 40 -0.71 22.16 -12.57
C LEU A 40 -1.29 22.30 -13.99
N PRO A 41 -0.49 22.56 -15.05
CA PRO A 41 -1.04 22.70 -16.40
C PRO A 41 -1.79 21.45 -16.87
N HIS A 42 -1.31 20.28 -16.46
CA HIS A 42 -1.85 18.97 -16.88
C HIS A 42 -3.08 18.54 -16.08
N ILE A 43 -3.23 19.08 -14.86
CA ILE A 43 -4.43 18.94 -14.05
C ILE A 43 -5.52 19.85 -14.62
N GLU A 44 -5.18 21.11 -14.89
CA GLU A 44 -6.09 22.13 -15.39
C GLU A 44 -6.64 21.82 -16.78
N ASP A 45 -5.77 21.35 -17.69
CA ASP A 45 -6.19 21.01 -19.05
C ASP A 45 -6.88 19.64 -19.14
N GLY A 46 -6.94 18.87 -18.05
CA GLY A 46 -7.56 17.55 -17.97
C GLY A 46 -6.74 16.39 -18.54
N THR A 47 -5.44 16.59 -18.83
CA THR A 47 -4.55 15.52 -19.29
C THR A 47 -4.38 14.42 -18.25
N ILE A 48 -4.34 14.79 -16.96
CA ILE A 48 -4.26 13.85 -15.84
C ILE A 48 -5.34 14.14 -14.80
N THR A 49 -5.83 13.07 -14.18
CA THR A 49 -6.42 13.15 -12.84
C THR A 49 -5.30 12.86 -11.84
N PHE A 50 -4.95 13.84 -11.03
CA PHE A 50 -3.85 13.73 -10.06
C PHE A 50 -4.32 13.08 -8.75
N ILE A 51 -3.57 12.09 -8.26
CA ILE A 51 -3.74 11.52 -6.92
C ILE A 51 -2.37 11.54 -6.25
N GLY A 52 -2.22 12.35 -5.20
CA GLY A 52 -1.02 12.38 -4.36
C GLY A 52 -1.25 11.62 -3.05
N ALA A 53 -0.28 10.82 -2.62
CA ALA A 53 -0.26 10.20 -1.30
C ALA A 53 0.88 10.80 -0.45
N THR A 54 0.64 10.96 0.85
CA THR A 54 1.63 11.46 1.80
C THR A 54 1.24 11.03 3.22
N THR A 55 2.24 10.74 4.05
CA THR A 55 2.08 10.57 5.51
C THR A 55 2.12 11.89 6.27
N GLU A 56 2.66 12.94 5.64
CA GLU A 56 2.80 14.28 6.22
C GLU A 56 1.54 15.12 6.07
N ASN A 57 1.39 16.16 6.90
CA ASN A 57 0.26 17.07 6.81
C ASN A 57 0.31 17.87 5.49
N PRO A 58 -0.68 17.70 4.60
CA PRO A 58 -0.64 18.29 3.27
C PRO A 58 -0.67 19.82 3.28
N SER A 59 -1.21 20.45 4.34
CA SER A 59 -1.29 21.92 4.42
C SER A 59 0.06 22.60 4.62
N PHE A 60 1.08 21.87 5.07
CA PHE A 60 2.44 22.38 5.28
C PHE A 60 3.37 22.00 4.13
N GLU A 61 3.26 20.77 3.62
CA GLU A 61 4.20 20.22 2.64
C GLU A 61 3.79 20.46 1.18
N LEU A 62 2.50 20.70 0.92
CA LEU A 62 2.00 20.96 -0.43
C LEU A 62 1.73 22.43 -0.65
N ASN A 63 2.04 22.89 -1.86
CA ASN A 63 1.79 24.25 -2.24
C ASN A 63 0.27 24.51 -2.41
N SER A 64 -0.13 25.77 -2.19
CA SER A 64 -1.54 26.18 -2.25
C SER A 64 -2.18 26.00 -3.64
N ALA A 65 -1.38 26.06 -4.71
CA ALA A 65 -1.87 25.89 -6.07
C ALA A 65 -2.32 24.44 -6.34
N LEU A 66 -1.59 23.45 -5.82
CA LEU A 66 -1.98 22.05 -5.92
C LEU A 66 -3.17 21.74 -5.00
N LEU A 67 -3.16 22.23 -3.76
CA LEU A 67 -4.25 22.05 -2.80
C LEU A 67 -5.58 22.65 -3.29
N SER A 68 -5.54 23.77 -4.02
CA SER A 68 -6.76 24.37 -4.59
C SER A 68 -7.40 23.56 -5.73
N ARG A 69 -6.70 22.58 -6.30
CA ARG A 69 -7.17 21.72 -7.39
C ARG A 69 -7.38 20.26 -6.97
N ALA A 70 -6.93 19.89 -5.77
CA ALA A 70 -7.03 18.54 -5.23
C ALA A 70 -7.97 18.51 -4.01
N ARG A 71 -8.76 17.44 -3.90
CA ARG A 71 -9.50 17.17 -2.67
C ARG A 71 -8.60 16.41 -1.71
N VAL A 72 -8.58 16.84 -0.45
CA VAL A 72 -7.81 16.18 0.61
C VAL A 72 -8.71 15.17 1.33
N TYR A 73 -8.24 13.93 1.42
CA TYR A 73 -8.90 12.86 2.16
C TYR A 73 -7.95 12.37 3.25
N LEU A 74 -8.44 12.35 4.50
CA LEU A 74 -7.70 11.77 5.62
C LEU A 74 -8.01 10.28 5.70
N LEU A 75 -6.99 9.45 5.48
CA LEU A 75 -7.06 8.02 5.75
C LEU A 75 -6.66 7.77 7.20
N LYS A 76 -7.40 6.87 7.86
CA LYS A 76 -7.09 6.40 9.22
C LYS A 76 -6.40 5.05 9.14
N SER A 77 -5.58 4.75 10.13
CA SER A 77 -5.06 3.38 10.33
C SER A 77 -6.22 2.40 10.44
N LEU A 78 -6.00 1.19 9.92
CA LEU A 78 -6.98 0.12 9.97
C LEU A 78 -7.16 -0.38 11.41
N THR A 79 -8.35 -0.86 11.71
CA THR A 79 -8.61 -1.54 12.99
C THR A 79 -7.99 -2.94 13.00
N ILE A 80 -7.94 -3.59 14.17
CA ILE A 80 -7.48 -4.99 14.28
C ILE A 80 -8.34 -5.88 13.39
N ASP A 81 -9.67 -5.74 13.45
CA ASP A 81 -10.62 -6.54 12.67
C ASP A 81 -10.43 -6.33 11.15
N ASP A 82 -10.14 -5.10 10.72
CA ASP A 82 -9.83 -4.80 9.31
C ASP A 82 -8.53 -5.50 8.86
N ILE A 83 -7.51 -5.55 9.72
CA ILE A 83 -6.26 -6.26 9.41
C ILE A 83 -6.47 -7.78 9.36
N GLU A 84 -7.26 -8.34 10.27
CA GLU A 84 -7.62 -9.76 10.21
C GLU A 84 -8.32 -10.09 8.89
N GLN A 85 -9.23 -9.23 8.41
CA GLN A 85 -9.88 -9.40 7.11
C GLN A 85 -8.89 -9.34 5.93
N VAL A 86 -7.89 -8.46 5.99
CA VAL A 86 -6.83 -8.39 4.97
C VAL A 86 -6.02 -9.71 4.93
N LEU A 87 -5.69 -10.25 6.09
CA LEU A 87 -4.97 -11.52 6.20
C LEU A 87 -5.82 -12.68 5.69
N ASP A 88 -7.10 -12.74 6.05
CA ASP A 88 -8.02 -13.77 5.56
C ASP A 88 -8.20 -13.71 4.06
N GLN A 89 -8.30 -12.50 3.48
CA GLN A 89 -8.37 -12.32 2.03
C GLN A 89 -7.12 -12.90 1.34
N ALA A 90 -5.93 -12.64 1.88
CA ALA A 90 -4.68 -13.19 1.34
C ALA A 90 -4.60 -14.72 1.47
N MET A 91 -5.09 -15.28 2.58
CA MET A 91 -5.12 -16.73 2.80
C MET A 91 -6.13 -17.45 1.90
N GLN A 92 -7.21 -16.79 1.46
CA GLN A 92 -8.27 -17.39 0.64
C GLN A 92 -8.09 -17.16 -0.87
N ASP A 93 -7.28 -16.18 -1.31
CA ASP A 93 -7.07 -15.89 -2.74
C ASP A 93 -6.19 -16.97 -3.38
N LYS A 94 -6.78 -17.75 -4.29
CA LYS A 94 -6.12 -18.86 -5.01
C LYS A 94 -5.15 -18.42 -6.09
N THR A 95 -5.28 -17.18 -6.59
CA THR A 95 -4.51 -16.69 -7.75
C THR A 95 -3.36 -15.79 -7.34
N ARG A 96 -3.56 -14.99 -6.29
CA ARG A 96 -2.62 -13.94 -5.84
C ARG A 96 -2.21 -14.10 -4.37
N GLY A 97 -2.72 -15.12 -3.69
CA GLY A 97 -2.47 -15.39 -2.29
C GLY A 97 -2.16 -16.86 -2.04
N TYR A 98 -2.51 -17.34 -0.83
CA TYR A 98 -2.17 -18.68 -0.35
C TYR A 98 -3.30 -19.70 -0.47
N GLY A 99 -4.40 -19.39 -1.18
CA GLY A 99 -5.62 -20.21 -1.17
C GLY A 99 -5.53 -21.61 -1.80
N ASP A 100 -4.49 -21.87 -2.59
CA ASP A 100 -4.16 -23.21 -3.14
C ASP A 100 -2.86 -23.77 -2.55
N GLN A 101 -2.31 -23.12 -1.52
CA GLN A 101 -1.18 -23.65 -0.76
C GLN A 101 -1.75 -24.34 0.48
N ASP A 102 -1.18 -25.49 0.87
CA ASP A 102 -1.54 -26.20 2.11
C ASP A 102 -0.98 -25.48 3.35
N ILE A 103 -1.21 -24.17 3.42
CA ILE A 103 -0.78 -23.27 4.48
C ILE A 103 -1.96 -22.95 5.39
N VAL A 104 -1.78 -23.20 6.69
CA VAL A 104 -2.82 -22.93 7.70
C VAL A 104 -2.37 -21.81 8.62
N LEU A 105 -3.08 -20.67 8.59
CA LEU A 105 -2.93 -19.54 9.51
C LEU A 105 -3.86 -19.70 10.72
N PRO A 106 -3.35 -20.05 11.91
CA PRO A 106 -4.18 -20.15 13.10
C PRO A 106 -4.74 -18.78 13.51
N ASP A 107 -5.98 -18.76 14.01
CA ASP A 107 -6.67 -17.52 14.42
C ASP A 107 -5.86 -16.70 15.45
N GLU A 108 -5.21 -17.38 16.39
CA GLU A 108 -4.33 -16.74 17.39
C GLU A 108 -3.13 -16.03 16.76
N THR A 109 -2.57 -16.60 15.70
CA THR A 109 -1.44 -16.03 14.98
C THR A 109 -1.92 -14.86 14.11
N ARG A 110 -3.07 -14.99 13.45
CA ARG A 110 -3.70 -13.91 12.68
C ARG A 110 -3.92 -12.68 13.56
N ARG A 111 -4.50 -12.88 14.75
CA ARG A 111 -4.73 -11.80 15.72
C ARG A 111 -3.43 -11.18 16.22
N ALA A 112 -2.42 -12.00 16.51
CA ALA A 112 -1.12 -11.52 16.94
C ALA A 112 -0.43 -10.65 15.87
N ILE A 113 -0.54 -11.00 14.58
CA ILE A 113 -0.05 -10.16 13.48
C ILE A 113 -0.84 -8.84 13.45
N ALA A 114 -2.16 -8.89 13.56
CA ALA A 114 -3.01 -7.70 13.53
C ALA A 114 -2.70 -6.71 14.67
N GLU A 115 -2.43 -7.21 15.87
CA GLU A 115 -1.98 -6.40 17.01
C GLU A 115 -0.56 -5.84 16.81
N LEU A 116 0.34 -6.60 16.18
CA LEU A 116 1.73 -6.20 15.96
C LEU A 116 1.89 -5.05 14.95
N VAL A 117 1.10 -5.06 13.87
CA VAL A 117 1.29 -4.15 12.72
C VAL A 117 0.59 -2.80 12.88
N ASN A 118 -0.18 -2.62 13.96
CA ASN A 118 -0.79 -1.35 14.37
C ASN A 118 -1.56 -0.65 13.23
N GLY A 119 -2.37 -1.41 12.49
CA GLY A 119 -3.23 -0.91 11.42
C GLY A 119 -2.55 -0.69 10.06
N ASP A 120 -1.30 -1.14 9.87
CA ASP A 120 -0.61 -1.15 8.57
C ASP A 120 -0.79 -2.50 7.85
N ALA A 121 -1.67 -2.52 6.84
CA ALA A 121 -1.95 -3.70 6.03
C ALA A 121 -0.74 -4.19 5.22
N ARG A 122 0.13 -3.27 4.75
CA ARG A 122 1.33 -3.67 3.99
C ARG A 122 2.27 -4.45 4.91
N ARG A 123 2.47 -3.97 6.13
CA ARG A 123 3.26 -4.70 7.14
C ARG A 123 2.61 -6.04 7.49
N ALA A 124 1.28 -6.09 7.63
CA ALA A 124 0.57 -7.34 7.89
C ALA A 124 0.84 -8.40 6.82
N LEU A 125 0.71 -8.03 5.55
CA LEU A 125 0.95 -8.94 4.42
C LEU A 125 2.43 -9.35 4.32
N ASN A 126 3.38 -8.43 4.54
CA ASN A 126 4.80 -8.77 4.55
C ASN A 126 5.16 -9.71 5.71
N THR A 127 4.54 -9.54 6.89
CA THR A 127 4.72 -10.46 8.02
C THR A 127 4.16 -11.83 7.69
N LEU A 128 2.96 -11.89 7.09
CA LEU A 128 2.36 -13.14 6.63
C LEU A 128 3.28 -13.86 5.63
N GLU A 129 3.81 -13.14 4.64
CA GLU A 129 4.73 -13.68 3.65
C GLU A 129 6.01 -14.22 4.28
N MET A 130 6.64 -13.45 5.17
CA MET A 130 7.83 -13.90 5.91
C MET A 130 7.57 -15.17 6.72
N MET A 131 6.41 -15.26 7.37
CA MET A 131 6.04 -16.46 8.14
C MET A 131 5.79 -17.66 7.23
N ALA A 132 5.32 -17.45 6.00
CA ALA A 132 5.03 -18.52 5.03
C ALA A 132 6.35 -19.08 4.48
N ASP A 133 7.31 -18.21 4.18
CA ASP A 133 8.66 -18.59 3.73
C ASP A 133 9.43 -19.37 4.80
N MET A 134 9.14 -19.13 6.09
CA MET A 134 9.76 -19.82 7.22
C MET A 134 8.97 -21.04 7.71
N ALA A 135 7.78 -21.29 7.17
CA ALA A 135 6.94 -22.39 7.60
C ALA A 135 7.57 -23.73 7.19
N GLU A 136 7.72 -24.63 8.16
CA GLU A 136 8.17 -25.99 7.90
C GLU A 136 6.96 -26.88 7.59
N VAL A 137 7.16 -27.84 6.71
CA VAL A 137 6.17 -28.90 6.44
C VAL A 137 6.16 -29.82 7.65
N ASP A 138 5.00 -30.00 8.27
CA ASP A 138 4.83 -30.96 9.36
C ASP A 138 4.94 -32.42 8.84
N ASP A 139 5.09 -33.37 9.77
CA ASP A 139 5.19 -34.81 9.44
C ASP A 139 3.97 -35.36 8.68
N SER A 140 2.87 -34.60 8.59
CA SER A 140 1.65 -34.93 7.84
C SER A 140 1.59 -34.32 6.44
N GLY A 141 2.63 -33.58 6.03
CA GLY A 141 2.71 -32.93 4.73
C GLY A 141 2.00 -31.57 4.66
N LYS A 142 1.54 -31.01 5.80
CA LYS A 142 0.91 -29.70 5.87
C LYS A 142 1.91 -28.64 6.30
N THR A 143 1.93 -27.52 5.60
CA THR A 143 2.79 -26.39 5.95
C THR A 143 2.08 -25.55 7.01
N CYS A 144 2.46 -25.70 8.27
CA CYS A 144 1.83 -24.96 9.36
C CYS A 144 2.67 -23.72 9.70
N PHE A 145 2.05 -22.54 9.78
CA PHE A 145 2.75 -21.35 10.24
C PHE A 145 3.31 -21.60 11.64
N ILE A 146 4.63 -21.49 11.78
CA ILE A 146 5.29 -21.72 13.06
C ILE A 146 5.00 -20.51 13.96
N ALA A 147 4.15 -20.69 14.97
CA ALA A 147 3.86 -19.70 16.02
C ALA A 147 5.10 -19.17 16.78
N ARG A 148 6.29 -19.73 16.53
CA ARG A 148 7.56 -19.34 17.17
C ARG A 148 8.12 -18.00 16.70
N VAL A 149 7.71 -17.48 15.53
CA VAL A 149 8.30 -16.24 14.98
C VAL A 149 7.95 -15.02 15.84
N ILE A 150 6.71 -14.96 16.37
CA ILE A 150 6.23 -13.79 17.11
C ILE A 150 6.85 -13.68 18.52
N ASP A 151 7.30 -14.78 19.13
CA ASP A 151 7.92 -14.76 20.47
C ASP A 151 9.35 -14.19 20.47
N ARG A 152 10.03 -14.15 19.31
CA ARG A 152 11.40 -13.59 19.20
C ARG A 152 11.44 -12.07 19.26
N ASP A 153 10.45 -11.37 18.69
CA ASP A 153 10.43 -9.91 18.66
C ASP A 153 9.92 -9.28 19.97
N ARG A 154 9.08 -10.00 20.74
CA ARG A 154 8.68 -9.55 22.09
C ARG A 154 9.84 -9.44 23.09
N ARG A 155 10.99 -10.08 22.83
CA ARG A 155 12.18 -10.00 23.72
C ARG A 155 13.13 -8.86 23.38
N ARG A 156 12.83 -8.03 22.38
CA ARG A 156 13.68 -6.91 21.93
C ARG A 156 13.06 -5.51 22.14
N ALA A 157 11.90 -5.41 22.78
CA ALA A 157 11.26 -4.15 23.16
C ALA A 157 11.46 -3.85 24.65
#